data_AF-A0A0J1GZP0-F1
#
_entry.id   AF-A0A0J1GZP0-F1
#
_cell.length_a   1.000
_cell.length_b   1.000
_cell.length_c   1.000
_cell.angle_alpha   90.00
_cell.angle_beta   90.00
_cell.angle_gamma   90.00
#
_symmetry.space_group_name_H-M   'P 1'
#
loop_
_entity.id
_entity.type
_entity.pdbx_description
1 polymer ?
#
loop_
_entity_poly.entity_id
_entity_poly.type
_entity_poly.pdbx_seq_one_letter_code
_entity_poly.pdbx_strand_id
1 'polypeptide(L)'
;MNFFKRMLKKGKISTDDLTCKTVGEIITKATDGELLVEGKATYEIAHDKKHDLEVMMKCCESELNKYRITDQAPAPYYFERVAILARKAKDYDLEVRICERYIAVMKEIYGDQRIGIKAGPRFAAIEKRLPKAKQLQQKNT
;
A
#
# COMPACT_ATOMS: atom_id res chain seq x y z
N MET A 1 -6.49 -9.49 14.10
CA MET A 1 -6.65 -8.99 15.50
C MET A 1 -5.42 -9.19 16.41
N ASN A 2 -4.25 -9.61 15.87
CA ASN A 2 -3.07 -9.94 16.69
C ASN A 2 -2.09 -8.76 16.92
N PHE A 3 -2.19 -7.68 16.13
CA PHE A 3 -1.28 -6.55 16.23
C PHE A 3 -1.36 -5.80 17.57
N PHE A 4 -2.55 -5.31 17.94
CA PHE A 4 -2.72 -4.52 19.18
C PHE A 4 -2.36 -5.34 20.43
N LYS A 5 -2.79 -6.61 20.49
CA LYS A 5 -2.42 -7.51 21.59
C LYS A 5 -0.91 -7.72 21.69
N ARG A 6 -0.22 -7.85 20.56
CA ARG A 6 1.24 -7.98 20.51
C ARG A 6 1.94 -6.69 20.95
N MET A 7 1.42 -5.53 20.57
CA MET A 7 2.00 -4.23 20.93
C MET A 7 1.74 -3.85 22.39
N LEU A 8 0.57 -4.19 22.94
CA LEU A 8 0.29 -4.12 24.38
C LEU A 8 1.27 -4.98 25.18
N LYS A 9 1.47 -6.25 24.76
CA LYS A 9 2.40 -7.16 25.43
C LYS A 9 3.86 -6.67 25.38
N LYS A 10 4.23 -5.91 24.35
CA LYS A 10 5.55 -5.29 24.20
C LYS A 10 5.68 -3.94 24.91
N GLY A 11 4.63 -3.43 25.55
CA GLY A 11 4.63 -2.13 26.23
C GLY A 11 4.69 -0.92 25.28
N LYS A 12 4.47 -1.12 23.98
CA LYS A 12 4.55 -0.06 22.94
C LYS A 12 3.29 0.81 22.91
N ILE A 13 2.16 0.29 23.38
CA ILE A 13 0.88 0.99 23.52
C ILE A 13 0.27 0.64 24.87
N SER A 14 -0.51 1.55 25.45
CA SER A 14 -1.27 1.33 26.68
C SER A 14 -2.74 1.03 26.38
N THR A 15 -3.47 0.57 27.39
CA THR A 15 -4.93 0.38 27.30
C THR A 15 -5.68 1.69 27.09
N ASP A 16 -5.18 2.80 27.65
CA ASP A 16 -5.76 4.14 27.45
C ASP A 16 -5.55 4.66 26.03
N ASP A 17 -4.47 4.26 25.35
CA ASP A 17 -4.30 4.60 23.93
C ASP A 17 -5.39 3.97 23.07
N LEU A 18 -5.92 2.80 23.44
CA LEU A 18 -6.96 2.11 22.66
C LEU A 18 -8.33 2.78 22.75
N THR A 19 -8.58 3.54 23.82
CA THR A 19 -9.86 4.22 24.06
C THR A 19 -9.85 5.68 23.58
N CYS A 20 -8.69 6.33 23.57
CA CYS A 20 -8.58 7.76 23.30
C CYS A 20 -7.92 8.13 21.97
N LYS A 21 -7.35 7.19 21.21
CA LYS A 21 -6.64 7.48 19.95
C LYS A 21 -7.23 6.76 18.76
N THR A 22 -7.08 7.36 17.58
CA THR A 22 -7.43 6.74 16.32
C THR A 22 -6.49 5.56 16.01
N VAL A 23 -6.96 4.63 15.18
CA VAL A 23 -6.16 3.49 14.72
C VAL A 23 -4.82 3.94 14.09
N GLY A 24 -4.82 5.05 13.37
CA GLY A 24 -3.62 5.62 12.75
C GLY A 24 -2.60 6.10 13.79
N GLU A 25 -3.05 6.76 14.84
CA GLU A 25 -2.17 7.23 15.93
C GLU A 25 -1.62 6.08 16.75
N ILE A 26 -2.44 5.04 17.01
CA ILE A 26 -1.99 3.84 17.74
C ILE A 26 -0.91 3.10 16.94
N ILE A 27 -1.10 2.95 15.61
CA ILE A 27 -0.09 2.34 14.73
C ILE A 27 1.18 3.18 14.72
N THR A 28 1.07 4.51 14.57
CA THR A 28 2.22 5.43 14.55
C THR A 28 3.04 5.33 15.84
N LYS A 29 2.36 5.33 17.00
CA LYS A 29 3.01 5.13 18.31
C LYS A 29 3.67 3.75 18.41
N ALA A 30 3.00 2.71 17.95
CA ALA A 30 3.51 1.34 18.04
C ALA A 30 4.71 1.06 17.12
N THR A 31 4.86 1.83 16.03
CA THR A 31 5.94 1.69 15.05
C THR A 31 6.96 2.83 15.13
N ASP A 32 6.95 3.65 16.18
CA ASP A 32 7.84 4.80 16.34
C ASP A 32 7.89 5.72 15.09
N GLY A 33 6.78 5.84 14.37
CA GLY A 33 6.69 6.65 13.14
C GLY A 33 7.29 6.03 11.87
N GLU A 34 7.81 4.80 11.87
CA GLU A 34 8.42 4.15 10.70
C GLU A 34 7.52 4.07 9.45
N LEU A 35 6.20 4.06 9.66
CA LEU A 35 5.20 4.00 8.59
C LEU A 35 4.80 5.38 8.04
N LEU A 36 5.28 6.47 8.66
CA LEU A 36 5.07 7.82 8.16
C LEU A 36 5.92 8.04 6.91
N VAL A 37 5.34 8.68 5.90
CA VAL A 37 6.07 9.16 4.74
C VAL A 37 6.25 10.66 4.94
N GLU A 38 7.47 11.18 4.91
CA GLU A 38 7.73 12.61 5.18
C GLU A 38 7.10 13.15 6.50
N GLY A 39 6.99 12.30 7.52
CA GLY A 39 6.42 12.67 8.82
C GLY A 39 4.88 12.73 8.87
N LYS A 40 4.18 12.38 7.79
CA LYS A 40 2.71 12.34 7.72
C LYS A 40 2.18 10.95 7.42
N ALA A 41 0.90 10.72 7.71
CA ALA A 41 0.27 9.47 7.34
C ALA A 41 0.05 9.39 5.81
N THR A 42 0.10 8.19 5.25
CA THR A 42 0.03 7.97 3.79
C THR A 42 -1.22 8.58 3.15
N TYR A 43 -2.35 8.59 3.86
CA TYR A 43 -3.61 9.15 3.38
C TYR A 43 -3.60 10.69 3.28
N GLU A 44 -2.93 11.37 4.22
CA GLU A 44 -2.81 12.83 4.23
C GLU A 44 -1.95 13.31 3.07
N ILE A 45 -0.84 12.60 2.82
CA ILE A 45 0.09 12.93 1.75
C ILE A 45 -0.51 12.64 0.38
N ALA A 46 -1.32 11.58 0.27
CA ALA A 46 -2.01 11.29 -0.97
C ALA A 46 -2.97 12.39 -1.39
N HIS A 47 -3.53 13.17 -0.46
CA HIS A 47 -4.36 14.30 -0.83
C HIS A 47 -3.56 15.37 -1.60
N ASP A 48 -2.38 15.72 -1.07
CA ASP A 48 -1.60 16.86 -1.55
C ASP A 48 -0.60 16.47 -2.66
N LYS A 49 -0.06 15.25 -2.61
CA LYS A 49 1.04 14.79 -3.47
C LYS A 49 0.67 13.58 -4.34
N LYS A 50 -0.61 13.32 -4.63
CA LYS A 50 -1.04 12.20 -5.51
C LYS A 50 -0.38 12.17 -6.90
N HIS A 51 0.20 13.28 -7.34
CA HIS A 51 0.84 13.41 -8.66
C HIS A 51 2.36 13.25 -8.62
N ASP A 52 2.93 13.11 -7.44
CA ASP A 52 4.36 12.90 -7.24
C ASP A 52 4.66 11.38 -7.24
N LEU A 53 5.44 10.94 -8.22
CA LEU A 53 5.76 9.53 -8.40
C LEU A 53 6.60 8.98 -7.24
N GLU A 54 7.60 9.75 -6.80
CA GLU A 54 8.52 9.31 -5.74
C GLU A 54 7.76 9.15 -4.41
N VAL A 55 6.90 10.11 -4.10
CA VAL A 55 6.08 10.08 -2.89
C VAL A 55 5.07 8.92 -2.93
N MET A 56 4.43 8.67 -4.06
CA MET A 56 3.49 7.53 -4.18
C MET A 56 4.22 6.18 -4.07
N MET A 57 5.46 6.06 -4.55
CA MET A 57 6.27 4.87 -4.32
C MET A 57 6.62 4.68 -2.84
N LYS A 58 7.00 5.75 -2.12
CA LYS A 58 7.20 5.70 -0.67
C LYS A 58 5.94 5.26 0.07
N CYS A 59 4.76 5.72 -0.37
CA CYS A 59 3.48 5.24 0.16
C CYS A 59 3.25 3.75 -0.11
N CYS A 60 3.59 3.23 -1.30
CA CYS A 60 3.53 1.79 -1.58
C CYS A 60 4.41 0.98 -0.61
N GLU A 61 5.65 1.39 -0.38
CA GLU A 61 6.55 0.70 0.56
C GLU A 61 6.04 0.76 2.01
N SER A 62 5.54 1.91 2.44
CA SER A 62 4.92 2.07 3.76
C SER A 62 3.72 1.13 3.93
N GLU A 63 2.85 1.00 2.93
CA GLU A 63 1.71 0.10 3.00
C GLU A 63 2.12 -1.39 3.07
N LEU A 64 3.18 -1.78 2.36
CA LEU A 64 3.71 -3.15 2.45
C LEU A 64 4.34 -3.42 3.81
N ASN A 65 5.07 -2.46 4.37
CA ASN A 65 5.64 -2.57 5.71
C ASN A 65 4.55 -2.62 6.77
N LYS A 66 3.50 -1.81 6.62
CA LYS A 66 2.31 -1.85 7.47
C LYS A 66 1.71 -3.25 7.44
N TYR A 67 1.53 -3.86 6.27
CA TYR A 67 1.04 -5.24 6.18
C TYR A 67 1.91 -6.23 6.97
N ARG A 68 3.24 -6.19 6.80
CA ARG A 68 4.16 -7.06 7.55
C ARG A 68 4.04 -6.91 9.07
N ILE A 69 3.73 -5.71 9.53
CA ILE A 69 3.65 -5.38 10.95
C ILE A 69 2.26 -5.65 11.52
N THR A 70 1.20 -5.22 10.82
CA THR A 70 -0.17 -5.18 11.36
C THR A 70 -1.06 -6.32 10.83
N ASP A 71 -0.60 -7.03 9.81
CA ASP A 71 -1.37 -8.03 9.04
C ASP A 71 -2.60 -7.40 8.35
N GLN A 72 -2.60 -6.09 8.15
CA GLN A 72 -3.64 -5.38 7.41
C GLN A 72 -3.27 -5.32 5.92
N ALA A 73 -4.20 -5.76 5.07
CA ALA A 73 -3.97 -5.80 3.64
C ALA A 73 -3.60 -4.40 3.07
N PRO A 74 -2.52 -4.29 2.26
CA PRO A 74 -2.07 -3.02 1.71
C PRO A 74 -3.14 -2.38 0.82
N ALA A 75 -3.33 -1.06 0.96
CA ALA A 75 -4.35 -0.34 0.20
C ALA A 75 -3.99 -0.25 -1.30
N PRO A 76 -4.92 -0.58 -2.23
CA PRO A 76 -4.63 -0.61 -3.68
C PRO A 76 -4.43 0.77 -4.30
N TYR A 77 -4.90 1.83 -3.63
CA TYR A 77 -4.89 3.20 -4.15
C TYR A 77 -3.49 3.64 -4.60
N TYR A 78 -2.49 3.47 -3.74
CA TYR A 78 -1.14 3.97 -4.02
C TYR A 78 -0.49 3.23 -5.21
N PHE A 79 -0.65 1.90 -5.27
CA PHE A 79 -0.15 1.08 -6.38
C PHE A 79 -0.81 1.47 -7.71
N GLU A 80 -2.12 1.68 -7.71
CA GLU A 80 -2.84 2.17 -8.89
C GLU A 80 -2.33 3.56 -9.32
N ARG A 81 -2.06 4.47 -8.36
CA ARG A 81 -1.51 5.79 -8.66
C ARG A 81 -0.11 5.73 -9.26
N VAL A 82 0.79 4.93 -8.70
CA VAL A 82 2.14 4.73 -9.26
C VAL A 82 2.04 4.19 -10.68
N ALA A 83 1.20 3.18 -10.94
CA ALA A 83 1.00 2.63 -12.29
C ALA A 83 0.50 3.69 -13.29
N ILE A 84 -0.43 4.56 -12.88
CA ILE A 84 -0.92 5.67 -13.71
C ILE A 84 0.21 6.67 -14.02
N LEU A 85 1.00 7.05 -13.02
CA LEU A 85 2.08 8.03 -13.18
C LEU A 85 3.21 7.47 -14.05
N ALA A 86 3.59 6.21 -13.83
CA ALA A 86 4.58 5.49 -14.63
C ALA A 86 4.17 5.46 -16.12
N ARG A 87 2.91 5.11 -16.42
CA ARG A 87 2.39 5.16 -17.80
C ARG A 87 2.45 6.55 -18.42
N LYS A 88 2.14 7.61 -17.65
CA LYS A 88 2.23 8.99 -18.15
C LYS A 88 3.67 9.41 -18.45
N ALA A 89 4.62 8.92 -17.66
CA ALA A 89 6.06 9.11 -17.89
C ALA A 89 6.64 8.18 -18.98
N LYS A 90 5.82 7.29 -19.58
CA LYS A 90 6.24 6.22 -20.49
C LYS A 90 7.24 5.22 -19.87
N ASP A 91 7.30 5.16 -18.54
CA ASP A 91 8.07 4.15 -17.81
C ASP A 91 7.22 2.88 -17.68
N TYR A 92 7.20 2.09 -18.76
CA TYR A 92 6.42 0.86 -18.81
C TYR A 92 7.02 -0.24 -17.92
N ASP A 93 8.32 -0.21 -17.66
CA ASP A 93 8.99 -1.13 -16.74
C ASP A 93 8.47 -0.94 -15.32
N LEU A 94 8.38 0.31 -14.85
CA LEU A 94 7.82 0.61 -13.54
C LEU A 94 6.33 0.25 -13.45
N GLU A 95 5.54 0.54 -14.49
CA GLU A 95 4.12 0.15 -14.52
C GLU A 95 3.94 -1.36 -14.37
N VAL A 96 4.71 -2.17 -15.11
CA VAL A 96 4.67 -3.64 -15.00
C VAL A 96 5.09 -4.09 -13.61
N ARG A 97 6.26 -3.62 -13.13
CA ARG A 97 6.80 -4.02 -11.82
C ARG A 97 5.83 -3.75 -10.67
N ILE A 98 5.21 -2.56 -10.63
CA ILE A 98 4.33 -2.20 -9.52
C ILE A 98 3.01 -2.98 -9.55
N CYS A 99 2.45 -3.21 -10.74
CA CYS A 99 1.25 -4.02 -10.93
C CYS A 99 1.51 -5.48 -10.51
N GLU A 100 2.60 -6.08 -10.97
CA GLU A 100 2.97 -7.46 -10.63
C GLU A 100 3.21 -7.62 -9.14
N ARG A 101 3.98 -6.70 -8.54
CA ARG A 101 4.28 -6.73 -7.11
C ARG A 101 3.00 -6.69 -6.27
N TYR A 102 2.05 -5.81 -6.58
CA TYR A 102 0.81 -5.74 -5.83
C TYR A 102 -0.07 -6.98 -6.01
N ILE A 103 -0.18 -7.49 -7.24
CA ILE A 103 -0.94 -8.72 -7.53
C ILE A 103 -0.35 -9.92 -6.78
N ALA A 104 0.98 -10.04 -6.72
CA ALA A 104 1.66 -11.09 -5.97
C ALA A 104 1.33 -11.03 -4.47
N VAL A 105 1.42 -9.86 -3.85
CA VAL A 105 1.06 -9.67 -2.43
C VAL A 105 -0.42 -9.99 -2.17
N MET A 106 -1.31 -9.60 -3.08
CA MET A 106 -2.74 -9.94 -2.95
C MET A 106 -3.01 -11.43 -3.11
N LYS A 107 -2.22 -12.13 -3.93
CA LYS A 107 -2.27 -13.59 -4.05
C LYS A 107 -1.74 -14.28 -2.80
N GLU A 108 -0.71 -13.75 -2.15
CA GLU A 108 -0.22 -14.26 -0.86
C GLU A 108 -1.27 -14.13 0.25
N ILE A 109 -1.97 -13.00 0.31
CA ILE A 109 -2.96 -12.73 1.38
C ILE A 109 -4.26 -13.50 1.16
N TYR A 110 -4.79 -13.51 -0.06
CA TYR A 110 -6.14 -13.98 -0.37
C TYR A 110 -6.16 -15.27 -1.21
N GLY A 111 -5.01 -15.81 -1.60
CA GLY A 111 -4.92 -16.93 -2.54
C GLY A 111 -5.60 -16.58 -3.87
N ASP A 112 -6.36 -17.53 -4.42
CA ASP A 112 -7.15 -17.34 -5.64
C ASP A 112 -8.55 -16.76 -5.37
N GLN A 113 -8.96 -16.65 -4.10
CA GLN A 113 -10.28 -16.13 -3.74
C GLN A 113 -10.40 -14.64 -4.11
N ARG A 114 -11.60 -14.21 -4.52
CA ARG A 114 -11.89 -12.81 -4.87
C ARG A 114 -12.77 -12.17 -3.79
N ILE A 115 -12.16 -11.88 -2.64
CA ILE A 115 -12.82 -11.34 -1.45
C ILE A 115 -12.11 -10.08 -0.93
N GLY A 116 -12.77 -9.31 -0.07
CA GLY A 116 -12.19 -8.14 0.58
C GLY A 116 -11.65 -7.10 -0.42
N ILE A 117 -10.42 -6.62 -0.19
CA ILE A 117 -9.76 -5.63 -1.06
C ILE A 117 -9.59 -6.18 -2.49
N LYS A 118 -9.36 -7.48 -2.65
CA LYS A 118 -9.18 -8.15 -3.95
C LYS A 118 -10.47 -8.22 -4.78
N ALA A 119 -11.64 -8.13 -4.15
CA ALA A 119 -12.92 -7.97 -4.84
C ALA A 119 -13.19 -6.52 -5.30
N GLY A 120 -12.40 -5.56 -4.81
CA GLY A 120 -12.62 -4.15 -5.04
C GLY A 120 -12.31 -3.68 -6.46
N PRO A 121 -12.89 -2.54 -6.90
CA PRO A 121 -12.71 -2.00 -8.24
C PRO A 121 -11.26 -1.59 -8.53
N ARG A 122 -10.51 -1.14 -7.52
CA ARG A 122 -9.11 -0.71 -7.68
C ARG A 122 -8.18 -1.89 -7.95
N PHE A 123 -8.38 -3.02 -7.28
CA PHE A 123 -7.63 -4.23 -7.59
C PHE A 123 -7.91 -4.68 -9.04
N ALA A 124 -9.19 -4.71 -9.44
CA ALA A 124 -9.57 -5.01 -10.82
C ALA A 124 -8.95 -4.05 -11.84
N ALA A 125 -8.80 -2.76 -11.50
CA ALA A 125 -8.13 -1.79 -12.36
C ALA A 125 -6.64 -2.09 -12.51
N ILE A 126 -5.95 -2.51 -11.44
CA ILE A 126 -4.54 -2.94 -11.49
C ILE A 126 -4.38 -4.18 -12.37
N GLU A 127 -5.24 -5.20 -12.20
CA GLU A 127 -5.24 -6.40 -13.06
C GLU A 127 -5.41 -6.05 -14.54
N LYS A 128 -6.35 -5.15 -14.86
CA LYS A 128 -6.62 -4.74 -16.25
C LYS A 128 -5.48 -3.95 -16.88
N ARG A 129 -4.67 -3.24 -16.09
CA ARG A 129 -3.52 -2.46 -16.59
C ARG A 129 -2.38 -3.35 -17.03
N LEU A 130 -2.11 -4.44 -16.30
CA LEU A 130 -0.91 -5.24 -16.47
C LEU A 130 -0.72 -5.80 -17.90
N PRO A 131 -1.72 -6.40 -18.58
CA PRO A 131 -1.55 -6.90 -19.94
C PRO A 131 -1.13 -5.80 -20.92
N LYS A 132 -1.74 -4.62 -20.81
CA LYS A 132 -1.41 -3.49 -21.69
C LYS A 132 -0.04 -2.89 -21.36
N ALA A 133 0.36 -2.87 -20.09
CA ALA A 133 1.68 -2.43 -19.68
C ALA A 133 2.76 -3.34 -20.29
N LYS A 134 2.61 -4.66 -20.18
CA LYS A 134 3.52 -5.66 -20.79
C LYS A 134 3.65 -5.51 -22.30
N GLN A 135 2.53 -5.30 -23.00
CA GLN A 135 2.55 -5.05 -24.45
C GLN A 135 3.33 -3.77 -24.81
N LEU A 136 3.21 -2.71 -24.01
CA LEU A 136 3.94 -1.46 -24.27
C LEU A 136 5.42 -1.61 -23.92
N GLN A 137 5.76 -2.29 -22.83
CA GLN A 137 7.14 -2.62 -22.47
C GLN A 137 7.86 -3.33 -23.63
N GLN A 138 7.28 -4.44 -24.13
CA GLN A 138 7.85 -5.21 -25.24
C GLN A 138 8.00 -4.42 -26.55
N LYS A 139 7.13 -3.44 -26.80
CA LYS A 139 7.20 -2.60 -28.01
C LYS A 139 8.23 -1.47 -27.91
N ASN A 140 8.68 -1.15 -26.70
CA ASN A 140 9.61 -0.05 -26.42
C ASN A 140 10.91 -0.54 -25.77
N THR A 141 11.16 -1.86 -25.83
CA THR A 141 12.45 -2.51 -25.56
C THR A 141 13.13 -2.77 -26.89
#